data_AF-A0AAJ5CAT0-F1
#
_entry.id   AF-A0AAJ5CAT0-F1
#
_cell.length_a   1.000
_cell.length_b   1.000
_cell.length_c   1.000
_cell.angle_alpha   90.00
_cell.angle_beta   90.00
_cell.angle_gamma   90.00
#
_symmetry.space_group_name_H-M   'P 1'
#
loop_
_entity.id
_entity.type
_entity.pdbx_description
1 polymer ?
#
loop_
_entity_poly.entity_id
_entity_poly.type
_entity_poly.pdbx_seq_one_letter_code
_entity_poly.pdbx_strand_id
1 'polypeptide(L)'
;MPPKTKVCKDCYPSGHGLRSSMVPAKPRPAPHPGPRCATHHRAEKKRRKAAAHETYTQKTYGLGPGDYARLRELQGGRCAICRRATGATKALAVDHDHACCAGPVSCGNCVRGLLCSPCNRTLGHARDELDFFKRAYRYLKNPPARQLEVDP
;
A
#
# COMPACT_ATOMS: atom_id res chain seq x y z
N MET A 1 1.42 41.39 -14.32
CA MET A 1 0.20 41.21 -13.49
C MET A 1 0.58 40.50 -12.20
N PRO A 2 0.20 41.01 -11.01
CA PRO A 2 0.46 40.33 -9.76
C PRO A 2 -0.26 38.95 -9.74
N PRO A 3 0.33 37.92 -9.12
CA PRO A 3 -0.29 36.60 -9.07
C PRO A 3 -1.64 36.69 -8.34
N LYS A 4 -2.70 36.18 -8.97
CA LYS A 4 -4.03 36.14 -8.35
C LYS A 4 -3.95 35.36 -7.03
N THR A 5 -4.23 36.03 -5.91
CA THR A 5 -4.32 35.39 -4.61
C THR A 5 -5.69 34.72 -4.46
N LYS A 6 -5.73 33.53 -3.85
CA LYS A 6 -6.99 32.78 -3.62
C LYS A 6 -7.07 32.30 -2.17
N VAL A 7 -8.27 32.30 -1.61
CA VAL A 7 -8.58 31.70 -0.30
C VAL A 7 -8.85 30.21 -0.49
N CYS A 8 -8.33 29.37 0.43
CA CYS A 8 -8.62 27.94 0.41
C CYS A 8 -10.04 27.69 0.88
N LYS A 9 -10.82 26.94 0.09
CA LYS A 9 -12.22 26.61 0.42
C LYS A 9 -12.43 25.66 1.61
N ASP A 10 -11.37 25.02 2.10
CA ASP A 10 -11.45 24.07 3.24
C ASP A 10 -10.73 24.62 4.48
N CYS A 11 -10.03 25.77 4.36
CA CYS A 11 -9.45 26.44 5.51
C CYS A 11 -10.53 27.26 6.22
N TYR A 12 -11.43 26.59 6.92
CA TYR A 12 -12.31 27.20 7.90
C TYR A 12 -11.75 27.01 9.32
N PRO A 13 -12.03 27.92 10.26
CA PRO A 13 -11.58 27.85 11.66
C PRO A 13 -12.39 26.80 12.46
N SER A 14 -12.49 25.60 11.92
CA SER A 14 -12.92 24.40 12.60
C SER A 14 -11.88 23.33 12.29
N GLY A 15 -10.69 23.55 12.83
CA GLY A 15 -9.78 22.43 13.02
C GLY A 15 -10.46 21.37 13.88
N HIS A 16 -9.92 20.16 13.81
CA HIS A 16 -9.88 19.27 14.96
C HIS A 16 -9.97 20.05 16.28
N GLY A 17 -11.11 19.98 16.96
CA GLY A 17 -11.29 20.43 18.33
C GLY A 17 -11.19 21.94 18.58
N LEU A 18 -12.33 22.50 18.97
CA LEU A 18 -12.49 23.70 19.82
C LEU A 18 -12.48 25.07 19.15
N ARG A 19 -13.63 25.72 19.33
CA ARG A 19 -14.03 27.05 18.87
C ARG A 19 -13.39 28.10 19.77
N SER A 20 -12.47 28.89 19.23
CA SER A 20 -12.33 30.31 19.62
C SER A 20 -11.30 30.99 18.71
N SER A 21 -11.75 32.02 18.00
CA SER A 21 -11.00 32.92 17.08
C SER A 21 -11.19 32.63 15.58
N MET A 22 -12.20 33.27 15.01
CA MET A 22 -12.57 33.31 13.60
C MET A 22 -11.60 34.18 12.78
N VAL A 23 -10.39 33.70 12.50
CA VAL A 23 -9.49 34.38 11.56
C VAL A 23 -9.62 33.72 10.17
N PRO A 24 -10.11 34.43 9.14
CA PRO A 24 -10.16 33.89 7.78
C PRO A 24 -8.74 33.58 7.29
N ALA A 25 -8.57 32.46 6.58
CA ALA A 25 -7.27 32.08 6.03
C ALA A 25 -6.76 33.18 5.07
N LYS A 26 -5.53 33.65 5.30
CA LYS A 26 -4.94 34.74 4.50
C LYS A 26 -4.87 34.34 3.02
N PRO A 27 -5.18 35.26 2.08
CA PRO A 27 -4.95 35.06 0.66
C PRO A 27 -3.46 34.76 0.41
N ARG A 28 -3.18 33.81 -0.49
CA ARG A 28 -1.82 33.31 -0.75
C ARG A 28 -1.53 33.32 -2.25
N PRO A 29 -0.26 33.51 -2.66
CA PRO A 29 0.16 33.23 -4.03
C PRO A 29 -0.27 31.81 -4.40
N ALA A 30 -0.70 31.60 -5.64
CA ALA A 30 -1.27 30.32 -6.09
C ALA A 30 -0.29 29.53 -6.98
N PRO A 31 0.77 28.90 -6.43
CA PRO A 31 1.68 28.06 -7.21
C PRO A 31 1.08 26.70 -7.61
N HIS A 32 -0.10 26.34 -7.08
CA HIS A 32 -0.87 25.17 -7.51
C HIS A 32 -2.26 25.60 -8.01
N PRO A 33 -2.68 25.21 -9.23
CA PRO A 33 -3.95 25.63 -9.80
C PRO A 33 -5.09 24.84 -9.13
N GLY A 34 -5.75 25.42 -8.12
CA GLY A 34 -6.91 24.79 -7.50
C GLY A 34 -7.51 25.59 -6.34
N PRO A 35 -8.70 25.20 -5.84
CA PRO A 35 -9.41 25.94 -4.78
C PRO A 35 -8.86 25.67 -3.36
N ARG A 36 -7.74 24.95 -3.20
CA ARG A 36 -7.24 24.45 -1.91
C ARG A 36 -5.80 24.89 -1.64
N CYS A 37 -5.45 25.04 -0.35
CA CYS A 37 -4.06 25.20 0.08
C CYS A 37 -3.29 23.87 -0.06
N ALA A 38 -1.96 23.91 0.07
CA ALA A 38 -1.13 22.71 -0.08
C ALA A 38 -1.52 21.60 0.92
N THR A 39 -1.82 21.96 2.18
CA THR A 39 -2.21 21.00 3.22
C THR A 39 -3.53 20.30 2.90
N HIS A 40 -4.60 21.05 2.62
CA HIS A 40 -5.90 20.49 2.25
C HIS A 40 -5.88 19.76 0.92
N HIS A 41 -5.07 20.23 -0.04
CA HIS A 41 -4.86 19.50 -1.29
C HIS A 41 -4.20 18.13 -1.05
N ARG A 42 -3.16 18.07 -0.21
CA ARG A 42 -2.50 16.80 0.16
C ARG A 42 -3.46 15.87 0.91
N ALA A 43 -4.24 16.39 1.85
CA ALA A 43 -5.24 15.62 2.60
C ALA A 43 -6.33 15.06 1.67
N GLU A 44 -6.90 15.89 0.79
CA GLU A 44 -7.91 15.46 -0.18
C GLU A 44 -7.34 14.45 -1.17
N LYS A 45 -6.10 14.65 -1.65
CA LYS A 45 -5.40 13.66 -2.50
C LYS A 45 -5.24 12.33 -1.78
N LYS A 46 -4.86 12.34 -0.49
CA LYS A 46 -4.74 11.14 0.34
C LYS A 46 -6.10 10.43 0.48
N ARG A 47 -7.16 11.17 0.78
CA ARG A 47 -8.55 10.65 0.89
C ARG A 47 -9.01 10.00 -0.41
N ARG A 48 -8.88 10.70 -1.54
CA ARG A 48 -9.24 10.17 -2.87
C ARG A 48 -8.46 8.92 -3.23
N LYS A 49 -7.15 8.90 -2.93
CA LYS A 49 -6.31 7.72 -3.15
C LYS A 49 -6.77 6.53 -2.31
N ALA A 50 -7.11 6.75 -1.04
CA ALA A 50 -7.62 5.70 -0.16
C ALA A 50 -8.96 5.14 -0.67
N ALA A 51 -9.91 6.01 -1.02
CA ALA A 51 -11.21 5.60 -1.58
C ALA A 51 -11.05 4.84 -2.91
N ALA A 52 -10.19 5.32 -3.81
CA ALA A 52 -9.92 4.63 -5.08
C ALA A 52 -9.29 3.25 -4.85
N HIS A 53 -8.37 3.14 -3.87
CA HIS A 53 -7.76 1.87 -3.51
C HIS A 53 -8.77 0.90 -2.91
N GLU A 54 -9.64 1.35 -2.01
CA GLU A 54 -10.71 0.55 -1.45
C GLU A 54 -11.64 0.01 -2.54
N THR A 55 -12.13 0.87 -3.43
CA THR A 55 -12.95 0.46 -4.59
C THR A 55 -12.22 -0.55 -5.47
N TYR A 56 -10.93 -0.34 -5.74
CA TYR A 56 -10.12 -1.29 -6.52
C TYR A 56 -10.03 -2.64 -5.82
N THR A 57 -9.72 -2.66 -4.52
CA THR A 57 -9.57 -3.92 -3.79
C THR A 57 -10.86 -4.72 -3.71
N GLN A 58 -12.01 -4.04 -3.60
CA GLN A 58 -13.32 -4.69 -3.64
C GLN A 58 -13.58 -5.31 -5.02
N LYS A 59 -13.38 -4.52 -6.09
CA LYS A 59 -13.68 -4.97 -7.47
C LYS A 59 -12.74 -6.06 -7.97
N THR A 60 -11.46 -5.98 -7.63
CA THR A 60 -10.45 -6.90 -8.17
C THR A 60 -10.28 -8.13 -7.30
N TYR A 61 -10.39 -8.00 -5.98
CA TYR A 61 -10.10 -9.11 -5.07
C TYR A 61 -11.30 -9.59 -4.25
N GLY A 62 -12.50 -9.04 -4.47
CA GLY A 62 -13.70 -9.47 -3.74
C GLY A 62 -13.67 -9.16 -2.24
N LEU A 63 -12.74 -8.32 -1.77
CA LEU A 63 -12.68 -7.91 -0.37
C LEU A 63 -13.89 -7.04 -0.02
N GLY A 64 -14.44 -7.20 1.19
CA GLY A 64 -15.50 -6.32 1.69
C GLY A 64 -14.98 -4.92 2.08
N PRO A 65 -15.88 -3.97 2.36
CA PRO A 65 -15.52 -2.66 2.88
C PRO A 65 -14.68 -2.78 4.15
N GLY A 66 -13.52 -2.11 4.19
CA GLY A 66 -12.59 -2.17 5.32
C GLY A 66 -11.77 -3.48 5.48
N ASP A 67 -12.04 -4.55 4.73
CA ASP A 67 -11.34 -5.84 4.93
C ASP A 67 -9.85 -5.75 4.63
N TYR A 68 -9.44 -4.93 3.66
CA TYR A 68 -8.01 -4.67 3.43
C TYR A 68 -7.32 -4.10 4.69
N ALA A 69 -7.99 -3.17 5.38
CA ALA A 69 -7.45 -2.56 6.59
C ALA A 69 -7.40 -3.57 7.75
N ARG A 70 -8.45 -4.38 7.91
CA ARG A 70 -8.51 -5.47 8.90
C ARG A 70 -7.43 -6.52 8.66
N LEU A 71 -7.25 -6.96 7.40
CA LEU A 71 -6.20 -7.91 7.03
C LEU A 71 -4.80 -7.33 7.29
N ARG A 72 -4.60 -6.03 7.00
CA ARG A 72 -3.36 -5.33 7.35
C ARG A 72 -3.11 -5.31 8.86
N GLU A 73 -4.15 -5.10 9.67
CA GLU A 73 -4.07 -5.10 11.12
C GLU A 73 -3.74 -6.50 11.67
N LEU A 74 -4.40 -7.55 11.18
CA LEU A 74 -4.08 -8.94 11.51
C LEU A 74 -2.61 -9.30 11.21
N GLN A 75 -2.05 -8.70 10.16
CA GLN A 75 -0.62 -8.85 9.85
C GLN A 75 0.31 -7.96 10.69
N GLY A 76 -0.19 -7.19 11.65
CA GLY A 76 0.60 -6.25 12.44
C GLY A 76 1.13 -5.06 11.62
N GLY A 77 0.38 -4.66 10.59
CA GLY A 77 0.70 -3.51 9.74
C GLY A 77 1.84 -3.73 8.75
N ARG A 78 2.26 -4.97 8.51
CA ARG A 78 3.45 -5.30 7.70
C ARG A 78 3.17 -6.41 6.67
N CYS A 79 4.07 -6.52 5.69
CA CYS A 79 4.11 -7.64 4.73
C CYS A 79 4.11 -8.98 5.47
N ALA A 80 3.23 -9.91 5.07
CA ALA A 80 3.10 -11.21 5.74
C ALA A 80 4.40 -12.03 5.69
N ILE A 81 5.14 -11.97 4.58
CA ILE A 81 6.36 -12.77 4.37
C ILE A 81 7.57 -12.11 5.02
N CYS A 82 8.02 -10.95 4.52
CA CYS A 82 9.29 -10.38 4.98
C CYS A 82 9.21 -9.64 6.32
N ARG A 83 8.00 -9.35 6.82
CA ARG A 83 7.75 -8.62 8.07
C ARG A 83 8.45 -7.25 8.19
N ARG A 84 9.02 -6.71 7.11
CA ARG A 84 9.76 -5.43 7.09
C ARG A 84 8.95 -4.29 6.49
N ALA A 85 8.33 -4.53 5.33
CA ALA A 85 7.60 -3.49 4.62
C ALA A 85 6.26 -3.16 5.30
N THR A 86 6.00 -1.87 5.55
CA THR A 86 4.82 -1.38 6.30
C THR A 86 3.65 -0.89 5.43
N GLY A 87 3.89 -0.74 4.13
CA GLY A 87 2.93 -0.13 3.21
C GLY A 87 2.92 1.40 3.18
N ALA A 88 3.83 2.07 3.90
CA ALA A 88 3.84 3.54 4.05
C ALA A 88 4.09 4.28 2.72
N THR A 89 5.06 3.82 1.92
CA THR A 89 5.39 4.42 0.62
C THR A 89 4.47 3.91 -0.49
N LYS A 90 4.27 2.59 -0.54
CA LYS A 90 3.40 1.90 -1.50
C LYS A 90 2.55 0.90 -0.73
N ALA A 91 1.24 0.89 -0.99
CA ALA A 91 0.33 -0.08 -0.40
C ALA A 91 0.82 -1.52 -0.65
N LEU A 92 0.60 -2.40 0.32
CA LEU A 92 0.90 -3.81 0.17
C LEU A 92 -0.07 -4.40 -0.86
N ALA A 93 0.44 -5.22 -1.78
CA ALA A 93 -0.35 -5.92 -2.77
C ALA A 93 -1.20 -7.00 -2.09
N VAL A 94 -2.42 -7.20 -2.57
CA VAL A 94 -3.25 -8.35 -2.20
C VAL A 94 -2.72 -9.55 -2.99
N ASP A 95 -2.34 -10.59 -2.26
CA ASP A 95 -1.88 -11.87 -2.80
C ASP A 95 -3.02 -12.89 -2.70
N HIS A 96 -3.22 -13.69 -3.76
CA HIS A 96 -4.29 -14.67 -3.84
C HIS A 96 -3.81 -15.94 -4.54
N ASP A 97 -4.54 -17.04 -4.30
CA ASP A 97 -4.23 -18.33 -4.91
C ASP A 97 -4.72 -18.38 -6.37
N HIS A 98 -3.76 -18.51 -7.29
CA HIS A 98 -4.00 -18.59 -8.73
C HIS A 98 -4.54 -19.95 -9.19
N ALA A 99 -4.46 -20.99 -8.36
CA ALA A 99 -5.11 -22.27 -8.64
C ALA A 99 -6.65 -22.16 -8.49
N CYS A 100 -7.12 -21.29 -7.59
CA CYS A 100 -8.54 -21.02 -7.39
C CYS A 100 -9.08 -19.98 -8.38
N CYS A 101 -8.37 -18.86 -8.58
CA CYS A 101 -8.77 -17.81 -9.51
C CYS A 101 -7.59 -17.44 -10.41
N ALA A 102 -7.63 -17.89 -11.66
CA ALA A 102 -6.61 -17.55 -12.64
C ALA A 102 -6.71 -16.06 -13.05
N GLY A 103 -5.55 -15.44 -13.29
CA GLY A 103 -5.48 -14.07 -13.78
C GLY A 103 -5.51 -13.00 -12.67
N PRO A 104 -5.88 -11.75 -13.02
CA PRO A 104 -5.66 -10.60 -12.14
C PRO A 104 -6.73 -10.41 -11.06
N VAL A 105 -7.82 -11.19 -11.09
CA VAL A 105 -8.96 -11.06 -10.18
C VAL A 105 -9.07 -12.25 -9.24
N SER A 106 -9.70 -12.05 -8.09
CA SER A 106 -9.95 -13.07 -7.07
C SER A 106 -11.43 -13.08 -6.66
N CYS A 107 -11.91 -14.26 -6.25
CA CYS A 107 -13.25 -14.46 -5.70
C CYS A 107 -13.42 -13.96 -4.25
N GLY A 108 -12.37 -13.40 -3.63
CA GLY A 108 -12.37 -13.02 -2.20
C GLY A 108 -11.96 -14.15 -1.27
N ASN A 109 -12.41 -15.38 -1.53
CA ASN A 109 -12.11 -16.53 -0.68
C ASN A 109 -10.68 -17.07 -0.86
N CYS A 110 -10.03 -16.79 -1.99
CA CYS A 110 -8.66 -17.24 -2.26
C CYS A 110 -7.58 -16.22 -1.90
N VAL A 111 -7.95 -15.09 -1.27
CA VAL A 111 -6.98 -14.11 -0.78
C VAL A 111 -6.16 -14.73 0.35
N ARG A 112 -4.82 -14.75 0.19
CA ARG A 112 -3.88 -15.30 1.16
C ARG A 112 -3.38 -14.24 2.15
N GLY A 113 -3.15 -13.02 1.68
CA GLY A 113 -2.59 -11.96 2.53
C GLY A 113 -2.16 -10.70 1.77
N LEU A 114 -1.49 -9.80 2.48
CA LEU A 114 -0.91 -8.58 1.94
C LEU A 114 0.62 -8.66 1.91
N LEU A 115 1.21 -8.51 0.73
CA LEU A 115 2.63 -8.64 0.48
C LEU A 115 3.24 -7.34 -0.07
N CYS A 116 4.54 -7.12 0.20
CA CYS A 116 5.25 -6.09 -0.53
C CYS A 116 5.56 -6.55 -1.96
N SER A 117 5.75 -5.60 -2.88
CA SER A 117 5.99 -5.92 -4.29
C SER A 117 7.17 -6.89 -4.54
N PRO A 118 8.30 -6.81 -3.81
CA PRO A 118 9.35 -7.83 -3.92
C PRO A 118 8.88 -9.23 -3.53
N CYS A 119 8.28 -9.40 -2.35
CA CYS A 119 7.80 -10.71 -1.88
C CYS A 119 6.73 -11.30 -2.79
N ASN A 120 5.79 -10.48 -3.26
CA ASN A 120 4.74 -10.90 -4.18
C ASN A 120 5.33 -11.43 -5.50
N ARG A 121 6.33 -10.74 -6.04
CA ARG A 121 7.04 -11.22 -7.24
C ARG A 121 7.84 -12.47 -6.97
N THR A 122 8.49 -12.60 -5.81
CA THR A 122 9.21 -13.81 -5.44
C THR A 122 8.30 -15.03 -5.42
N LEU A 123 7.06 -14.92 -4.91
CA LEU A 123 6.08 -16.01 -5.00
C LEU A 123 5.79 -16.37 -6.47
N GLY A 124 5.54 -15.38 -7.32
CA GLY A 124 5.33 -15.60 -8.76
C GLY A 124 6.55 -16.22 -9.47
N HIS A 125 7.78 -15.80 -9.13
CA HIS A 125 9.01 -16.40 -9.66
C HIS A 125 9.21 -17.85 -9.18
N ALA A 126 8.77 -18.15 -7.96
CA ALA A 126 8.70 -19.51 -7.43
C ALA A 126 7.51 -20.31 -8.00
N ARG A 127 6.65 -19.69 -8.83
CA ARG A 127 5.43 -20.29 -9.38
C ARG A 127 4.49 -20.86 -8.32
N ASP A 128 4.51 -20.26 -7.13
CA ASP A 128 3.81 -20.76 -5.95
C ASP A 128 4.18 -22.22 -5.56
N GLU A 129 5.33 -22.73 -6.02
CA GLU A 129 5.77 -24.09 -5.72
C GLU A 129 6.49 -24.17 -4.37
N LEU A 130 5.95 -24.96 -3.45
CA LEU A 130 6.60 -25.19 -2.15
C LEU A 130 8.00 -25.82 -2.28
N ASP A 131 8.22 -26.66 -3.29
CA ASP A 131 9.53 -27.32 -3.46
C ASP A 131 10.64 -26.32 -3.85
N PHE A 132 10.30 -25.25 -4.58
CA PHE A 132 11.24 -24.16 -4.83
C PHE A 132 11.80 -23.57 -3.53
N PHE A 133 10.94 -23.29 -2.55
CA PHE A 133 11.37 -22.72 -1.27
C PHE A 133 12.20 -23.71 -0.44
N LYS A 134 11.88 -25.01 -0.50
CA LYS A 134 12.69 -26.06 0.12
C LYS A 134 14.08 -26.14 -0.49
N ARG A 135 14.19 -26.08 -1.82
CA ARG A 135 15.47 -26.04 -2.54
C ARG A 135 16.26 -24.78 -2.20
N ALA A 136 15.61 -23.61 -2.16
CA ALA A 136 16.24 -22.34 -1.77
C ALA A 136 16.78 -22.38 -0.34
N TYR A 137 16.02 -22.92 0.61
CA TYR A 137 16.48 -23.13 1.99
C TYR A 137 17.72 -24.03 2.05
N ARG A 138 17.70 -25.16 1.34
CA ARG A 138 18.84 -26.09 1.26
C ARG A 138 20.08 -25.40 0.66
N TYR A 139 19.91 -24.65 -0.42
CA TYR A 139 20.99 -23.89 -1.07
C TYR A 139 21.64 -22.88 -0.11
N LEU A 140 20.86 -22.15 0.68
CA LEU A 140 21.40 -21.19 1.67
C LEU A 140 22.15 -21.89 2.82
N LYS A 141 21.64 -23.04 3.27
CA LYS A 141 22.25 -23.84 4.34
C LYS A 141 23.54 -24.53 3.90
N ASN A 142 23.54 -25.10 2.71
CA ASN A 142 24.62 -25.89 2.14
C ASN A 142 24.87 -25.49 0.67
N PRO A 143 25.50 -24.33 0.43
CA PRO A 143 25.78 -23.88 -0.92
C PRO A 143 26.84 -24.79 -1.58
N PRO A 144 26.67 -25.16 -2.86
CA PRO A 144 27.58 -26.08 -3.55
C PRO A 144 29.03 -25.58 -3.62
N ALA A 145 29.26 -24.27 -3.55
CA ALA A 145 30.61 -23.69 -3.52
C ALA A 145 31.48 -24.23 -2.36
N ARG A 146 30.88 -24.64 -1.23
CA ARG A 146 31.61 -25.27 -0.12
C ARG A 146 32.25 -26.60 -0.47
N GLN A 147 31.75 -27.29 -1.50
CA GLN A 147 32.32 -28.57 -1.93
C GLN A 147 33.67 -28.37 -2.64
N LEU A 148 33.95 -27.16 -3.16
CA LEU A 148 35.22 -26.83 -3.80
C LEU A 148 36.35 -26.60 -2.79
N GLU A 149 36.03 -26.36 -1.51
CA GLU A 149 37.01 -26.13 -0.44
C GLU A 149 37.55 -27.45 0.15
N VAL A 150 37.08 -28.60 -0.35
CA VAL A 150 37.39 -29.94 0.19
C VAL A 150 38.30 -30.75 -0.75
N ASP A 151 38.70 -30.20 -1.90
CA ASP A 151 39.71 -30.82 -2.78
C ASP A 151 41.11 -30.22 -2.49
N PRO A 152 42.01 -30.96 -1.80
CA PRO A 152 43.43 -30.60 -1.70
C PRO A 152 44.20 -30.78 -3.03
#